data_AF-A0A365TG24-F1
#
_entry.id   AF-A0A365TG24-F1
#
_cell.length_a   1.000
_cell.length_b   1.000
_cell.length_c   1.000
_cell.angle_alpha   90.00
_cell.angle_beta   90.00
_cell.angle_gamma   90.00
#
_symmetry.space_group_name_H-M   'P 1'
#
loop_
_entity.id
_entity.type
_entity.pdbx_description
1 polymer ?
#
loop_
_entity_poly.entity_id
_entity_poly.type
_entity_poly.pdbx_seq_one_letter_code
_entity_poly.pdbx_strand_id
1 'polypeptide(L)'
;MNWPTPRRSLRIARVEYRRSVRAIADNTVQMLGFGVFLLLFVGVPTVGGAYGIYRFGDRIAANLPLLAAARGATAVAWVGVGVITATRTVGKTGRIDREAGMLTTVPARDVVGGLVLAEFGRLFSIAVVPLLATSAAWSVALGTPVPVVAVPVTAAALLATALLAGHVVGVALKIAFAQSELLARYRSVVFVAAFLVYVAAITSDAFGDALLRLGTALRDAPMAYFGDALLVGTTGVDPSLARVAGAVAFVGVAIPALLAVDVRAATRLWYADRVRPESRESRTGGSRTNRGTTGESSLGVLAGVAHRQTRTVTANVWRRTKRSPLRLVYVAYPLFFLVTPLRSTVETGSVPRSLPVFLAFYGTWAVGASALNPLGDEGAMLPVTLTATVDGDRFVRGHVLAATLVGLPLVVAATALTGYLSPLAPARWLALAAASAVVTVAGTVVALGVGTTFPRFSEVKVTRSRRVVVPSKTAFALYSVVVVLGFGGAALFAVEGTPEVVAGLVAFLADLAGVPLAPAAGTVRLAGGAVAVLFGVVAPPAAYRYAVRRFETFTL
;
A
#
# COMPACT_ATOMS: atom_id res chain seq x y z
N MET A 1 30.34 -10.84 26.51
CA MET A 1 29.21 -10.44 25.62
C MET A 1 28.25 -11.61 25.51
N ASN A 2 26.97 -11.43 25.84
CA ASN A 2 25.97 -12.49 25.75
C ASN A 2 25.38 -12.54 24.33
N TRP A 3 26.01 -13.31 23.45
CA TRP A 3 25.56 -13.54 22.08
C TRP A 3 24.26 -14.36 22.03
N PRO A 4 23.44 -14.22 20.99
CA PRO A 4 22.29 -15.10 20.76
C PRO A 4 22.74 -16.56 20.63
N THR A 5 22.01 -17.46 21.29
CA THR A 5 22.27 -18.90 21.24
C THR A 5 21.74 -19.47 19.92
N PRO A 6 22.58 -19.99 19.01
CA PRO A 6 22.16 -20.37 17.65
C PRO A 6 20.98 -21.36 17.64
N ARG A 7 20.99 -22.36 18.52
CA ARG A 7 19.93 -23.37 18.61
C ARG A 7 18.56 -22.78 18.99
N ARG A 8 18.53 -21.82 19.91
CA ARG A 8 17.28 -21.19 20.38
C ARG A 8 16.76 -20.20 19.34
N SER A 9 17.64 -19.35 18.81
CA SER A 9 17.30 -18.42 17.74
C SER A 9 16.79 -19.14 16.50
N LEU A 10 17.39 -20.27 16.10
CA LEU A 10 16.92 -21.07 14.96
C LEU A 10 15.52 -21.67 15.19
N ARG A 11 15.22 -22.14 16.41
CA ARG A 11 13.87 -22.65 16.75
C ARG A 11 12.83 -21.55 16.62
N ILE A 12 13.11 -20.36 17.17
CA ILE A 12 12.24 -19.19 17.04
C ILE A 12 12.06 -18.83 15.56
N ALA A 13 13.17 -18.76 14.81
CA ALA A 13 13.15 -18.42 13.40
C ALA A 13 12.29 -19.37 12.57
N ARG A 14 12.42 -20.69 12.80
CA ARG A 14 11.64 -21.72 12.10
C ARG A 14 10.14 -21.59 12.36
N VAL A 15 9.76 -21.31 13.62
CA VAL A 15 8.34 -21.12 13.99
C VAL A 15 7.79 -19.86 13.33
N GLU A 16 8.52 -18.75 13.39
CA GLU A 16 8.14 -17.47 12.78
C GLU A 16 8.08 -17.53 11.24
N TYR A 17 8.97 -18.29 10.61
CA TYR A 17 8.93 -18.57 9.17
C TYR A 17 7.70 -19.41 8.80
N ARG A 18 7.50 -20.56 9.46
CA ARG A 18 6.34 -21.44 9.20
C ARG A 18 5.01 -20.73 9.38
N ARG A 19 4.91 -19.88 10.40
CA ARG A 19 3.72 -19.08 10.64
C ARG A 19 3.45 -18.07 9.53
N SER A 20 4.50 -17.50 8.94
CA SER A 20 4.38 -16.60 7.79
C SER A 20 3.84 -17.34 6.56
N VAL A 21 4.35 -18.55 6.31
CA VAL A 21 3.88 -19.41 5.23
C VAL A 21 2.42 -19.81 5.43
N ARG A 22 2.05 -20.28 6.63
CA ARG A 22 0.65 -20.63 6.95
C ARG A 22 -0.30 -19.45 6.81
N ALA A 23 0.11 -18.26 7.26
CA ALA A 23 -0.72 -17.07 7.13
C ALA A 23 -1.09 -16.73 5.67
N ILE A 24 -0.22 -17.07 4.71
CA ILE A 24 -0.50 -16.91 3.28
C ILE A 24 -1.34 -18.09 2.76
N ALA A 25 -0.98 -19.32 3.15
CA ALA A 25 -1.64 -20.54 2.68
C ALA A 25 -3.09 -20.69 3.19
N ASP A 26 -3.38 -20.24 4.40
CA ASP A 26 -4.71 -20.34 5.02
C ASP A 26 -5.77 -19.44 4.33
N ASN A 27 -5.35 -18.58 3.40
CA ASN A 27 -6.23 -17.64 2.70
C ASN A 27 -6.01 -17.74 1.19
N THR A 28 -6.92 -18.42 0.49
CA THR A 28 -6.85 -18.68 -0.96
C THR A 28 -6.59 -17.43 -1.78
N VAL A 29 -7.21 -16.30 -1.43
CA VAL A 29 -7.02 -15.03 -2.15
C VAL A 29 -5.61 -14.48 -1.94
N GLN A 30 -5.06 -14.58 -0.73
CA GLN A 30 -3.67 -14.18 -0.46
C GLN A 30 -2.68 -15.13 -1.11
N MET A 31 -2.96 -16.43 -1.11
CA MET A 31 -2.14 -17.44 -1.77
C MET A 31 -2.08 -17.20 -3.28
N LEU A 32 -3.24 -17.03 -3.94
CA LEU A 32 -3.31 -16.72 -5.37
C LEU A 32 -2.63 -15.39 -5.70
N GLY A 33 -2.92 -14.33 -4.93
CA GLY A 33 -2.28 -13.03 -5.12
C GLY A 33 -0.77 -13.07 -4.96
N PHE A 34 -0.27 -13.83 -3.98
CA PHE A 34 1.17 -14.05 -3.79
C PHE A 34 1.77 -14.91 -4.91
N GLY A 35 1.05 -15.93 -5.39
CA GLY A 35 1.47 -16.76 -6.53
C GLY A 35 1.60 -15.96 -7.82
N VAL A 36 0.60 -15.12 -8.14
CA VAL A 36 0.65 -14.20 -9.29
C VAL A 36 1.80 -13.19 -9.14
N PHE A 37 2.01 -12.66 -7.93
CA PHE A 37 3.15 -11.79 -7.66
C PHE A 37 4.49 -12.50 -7.92
N LEU A 38 4.66 -13.72 -7.39
CA LEU A 38 5.88 -14.51 -7.63
C LEU A 38 6.04 -14.80 -9.13
N LEU A 39 4.99 -15.18 -9.84
CA LEU A 39 5.07 -15.47 -11.27
C LEU A 39 5.53 -14.23 -12.07
N LEU A 40 4.86 -13.08 -11.88
CA LEU A 40 5.10 -11.88 -12.68
C LEU A 40 6.37 -11.12 -12.31
N PHE A 41 6.69 -11.02 -11.03
CA PHE A 41 7.81 -10.19 -10.54
C PHE A 41 9.07 -10.98 -10.20
N VAL A 42 8.96 -12.31 -10.06
CA VAL A 42 10.12 -13.17 -9.76
C VAL A 42 10.34 -14.15 -10.90
N GLY A 43 9.34 -14.96 -11.27
CA GLY A 43 9.43 -16.02 -12.27
C GLY A 43 9.78 -15.49 -13.67
N VAL A 44 8.94 -14.62 -14.25
CA VAL A 44 9.14 -14.07 -15.60
C VAL A 44 10.49 -13.33 -15.72
N PRO A 45 10.85 -12.40 -14.81
CA PRO A 45 12.17 -11.75 -14.86
C PRO A 45 13.33 -12.71 -14.66
N THR A 46 13.17 -13.77 -13.85
CA THR A 46 14.21 -14.79 -13.65
C THR A 46 14.45 -15.56 -14.94
N VAL A 47 13.40 -16.07 -15.59
CA VAL A 47 13.52 -16.84 -16.83
C VAL A 47 14.07 -15.95 -17.95
N GLY A 48 13.48 -14.76 -18.15
CA GLY A 48 13.94 -13.82 -19.18
C GLY A 48 15.36 -13.32 -18.94
N GLY A 49 15.69 -12.99 -17.69
CA GLY A 49 17.02 -12.54 -17.29
C GLY A 49 18.08 -13.63 -17.44
N ALA A 50 17.82 -14.84 -16.94
CA ALA A 50 18.72 -15.98 -17.11
C ALA A 50 18.90 -16.34 -18.59
N TYR A 51 17.84 -16.34 -19.39
CA TYR A 51 17.93 -16.57 -20.83
C TYR A 51 18.75 -15.48 -21.54
N GLY A 52 18.54 -14.22 -21.20
CA GLY A 52 19.32 -13.10 -21.75
C GLY A 52 20.80 -13.20 -21.40
N ILE A 53 21.11 -13.54 -20.15
CA ILE A 53 22.47 -13.81 -19.69
C ILE A 53 23.10 -14.97 -20.46
N TYR A 54 22.39 -16.10 -20.60
CA TYR A 54 22.89 -17.25 -21.33
C TYR A 54 23.20 -16.93 -22.79
N ARG A 55 22.35 -16.12 -23.45
CA ARG A 55 22.51 -15.78 -24.88
C ARG A 55 23.54 -14.68 -25.14
N PHE A 56 23.67 -13.72 -24.24
CA PHE A 56 24.41 -12.47 -24.48
C PHE A 56 25.47 -12.16 -23.41
N GLY A 57 25.70 -13.04 -22.44
CA GLY A 57 26.60 -12.82 -21.30
C GLY A 57 28.01 -12.38 -21.73
N ASP A 58 28.58 -13.05 -22.74
CA ASP A 58 29.91 -12.71 -23.26
C ASP A 58 29.97 -11.30 -23.85
N ARG A 59 28.91 -10.91 -24.58
CA ARG A 59 28.80 -9.57 -25.17
C ARG A 59 28.57 -8.51 -24.09
N ILE A 60 27.82 -8.85 -23.05
CA ILE A 60 27.57 -7.97 -21.90
C ILE A 60 28.88 -7.70 -21.15
N ALA A 61 29.70 -8.74 -20.95
CA ALA A 61 31.00 -8.62 -20.31
C ALA A 61 32.00 -7.77 -21.10
N ALA A 62 32.01 -7.92 -22.43
CA ALA A 62 32.94 -7.18 -23.28
C ALA A 62 32.58 -5.69 -23.48
N ASN A 63 31.29 -5.33 -23.46
CA ASN A 63 30.83 -4.02 -23.95
C ASN A 63 30.33 -3.06 -22.86
N LEU A 64 30.14 -3.53 -21.62
CA LEU A 64 29.63 -2.70 -20.53
C LEU A 64 30.66 -2.55 -19.40
N PRO A 65 30.69 -1.39 -18.70
CA PRO A 65 31.53 -1.22 -17.52
C PRO A 65 30.94 -1.98 -16.31
N LEU A 66 30.93 -3.32 -16.40
CA LEU A 66 30.27 -4.22 -15.44
C LEU A 66 30.75 -3.99 -14.01
N LEU A 67 32.03 -3.74 -13.80
CA LEU A 67 32.59 -3.54 -12.46
C LEU A 67 32.04 -2.27 -11.80
N ALA A 68 31.97 -1.16 -12.54
CA ALA A 68 31.40 0.08 -12.04
C ALA A 68 29.89 -0.04 -11.78
N ALA A 69 29.18 -0.73 -12.68
CA ALA A 69 27.77 -1.03 -12.52
C ALA A 69 27.50 -1.92 -11.29
N ALA A 70 28.27 -3.00 -11.12
CA ALA A 70 28.13 -3.93 -10.00
C ALA A 70 28.41 -3.24 -8.66
N ARG A 71 29.48 -2.46 -8.55
CA ARG A 71 29.82 -1.68 -7.33
C ARG A 71 28.70 -0.73 -6.93
N GLY A 72 28.15 0.03 -7.88
CA GLY A 72 27.03 0.93 -7.63
C GLY A 72 25.75 0.17 -7.27
N ALA A 73 25.44 -0.89 -8.02
CA ALA A 73 24.24 -1.70 -7.83
C ALA A 73 24.24 -2.42 -6.47
N THR A 74 25.37 -2.99 -6.03
CA THR A 74 25.44 -3.66 -4.71
C THR A 74 25.34 -2.66 -3.56
N ALA A 75 25.92 -1.46 -3.69
CA ALA A 75 25.77 -0.42 -2.68
C ALA A 75 24.31 0.06 -2.57
N VAL A 76 23.66 0.31 -3.71
CA VAL A 76 22.23 0.68 -3.76
C VAL A 76 21.35 -0.45 -3.23
N ALA A 77 21.63 -1.71 -3.60
CA ALA A 77 20.89 -2.86 -3.11
C ALA A 77 21.02 -3.01 -1.59
N TRP A 78 22.22 -2.81 -1.04
CA TRP A 78 22.47 -2.84 0.40
C TRP A 78 21.64 -1.77 1.13
N VAL A 79 21.65 -0.53 0.64
CA VAL A 79 20.83 0.57 1.21
C VAL A 79 19.34 0.26 1.06
N GLY A 80 18.89 -0.18 -0.11
CA GLY A 80 17.49 -0.51 -0.39
C GLY A 80 16.95 -1.60 0.53
N VAL A 81 17.70 -2.71 0.68
CA VAL A 81 17.37 -3.79 1.62
C VAL A 81 17.36 -3.28 3.06
N GLY A 82 18.31 -2.43 3.44
CA GLY A 82 18.36 -1.78 4.75
C GLY A 82 17.11 -0.93 5.03
N VAL A 83 16.71 -0.07 4.08
CA VAL A 83 15.50 0.78 4.19
C VAL A 83 14.22 -0.06 4.27
N ILE A 84 14.08 -1.09 3.43
CA ILE A 84 12.95 -2.01 3.47
C ILE A 84 12.89 -2.72 4.83
N THR A 85 14.04 -3.16 5.35
CA THR A 85 14.10 -3.83 6.65
C THR A 85 13.80 -2.87 7.80
N ALA A 86 14.29 -1.63 7.74
CA ALA A 86 14.03 -0.60 8.75
C ALA A 86 12.54 -0.24 8.81
N THR A 87 11.92 0.04 7.66
CA THR A 87 10.48 0.34 7.56
C THR A 87 9.62 -0.83 8.03
N ARG A 88 9.98 -2.07 7.65
CA ARG A 88 9.34 -3.28 8.18
C ARG A 88 9.53 -3.42 9.68
N THR A 89 10.69 -3.11 10.22
CA THR A 89 10.98 -3.19 11.66
C THR A 89 10.14 -2.18 12.43
N VAL A 90 9.99 -0.95 11.92
CA VAL A 90 9.08 0.09 12.44
C VAL A 90 7.63 -0.40 12.45
N GLY A 91 7.13 -0.93 11.32
CA GLY A 91 5.71 -1.28 11.15
C GLY A 91 5.28 -2.66 11.69
N LYS A 92 6.14 -3.67 11.59
CA LYS A 92 5.82 -5.10 11.81
C LYS A 92 6.82 -5.83 12.70
N THR A 93 8.12 -5.75 12.41
CA THR A 93 9.11 -6.74 12.89
C THR A 93 9.65 -6.47 14.30
N GLY A 94 9.68 -5.22 14.78
CA GLY A 94 10.10 -4.94 16.16
C GLY A 94 8.98 -5.05 17.20
N ARG A 95 7.97 -5.90 16.96
CA ARG A 95 6.91 -6.23 17.93
C ARG A 95 6.83 -7.75 18.04
N ILE A 96 7.09 -8.25 19.23
CA ILE A 96 7.11 -9.68 19.53
C ILE A 96 5.67 -10.18 19.57
N ASP A 97 5.37 -11.25 18.83
CA ASP A 97 4.08 -11.90 18.96
C ASP A 97 4.01 -12.68 20.26
N ARG A 98 2.93 -12.51 21.05
CA ARG A 98 2.85 -13.04 22.42
C ARG A 98 4.06 -12.58 23.26
N GLU A 99 4.36 -11.28 23.20
CA GLU A 99 5.47 -10.60 23.87
C GLU A 99 5.69 -11.05 25.31
N ALA A 100 4.64 -11.07 26.13
CA ALA A 100 4.73 -11.52 27.53
C ALA A 100 5.22 -12.96 27.66
N GLY A 101 4.78 -13.89 26.80
CA GLY A 101 5.21 -15.29 26.84
C GLY A 101 6.65 -15.47 26.34
N MET A 102 7.05 -14.76 25.29
CA MET A 102 8.43 -14.87 24.75
C MET A 102 9.47 -14.21 25.66
N LEU A 103 9.18 -13.01 26.18
CA LEU A 103 10.13 -12.25 27.02
C LEU A 103 10.27 -12.81 28.45
N THR A 104 9.36 -13.67 28.89
CA THR A 104 9.45 -14.36 30.21
C THR A 104 10.06 -15.75 30.12
N THR A 105 10.00 -16.42 28.95
CA THR A 105 10.48 -17.80 28.79
C THR A 105 11.85 -17.91 28.14
N VAL A 106 12.27 -16.92 27.36
CA VAL A 106 13.53 -16.96 26.60
C VAL A 106 14.28 -15.62 26.75
N PRO A 107 15.62 -15.62 26.88
CA PRO A 107 16.40 -14.38 26.90
C PRO A 107 16.16 -13.52 25.65
N ALA A 108 16.01 -12.20 25.83
CA ALA A 108 15.74 -11.26 24.73
C ALA A 108 16.74 -11.35 23.56
N ARG A 109 18.02 -11.62 23.84
CA ARG A 109 19.06 -11.83 22.81
C ARG A 109 18.72 -12.96 21.84
N ASP A 110 18.18 -14.07 22.34
CA ASP A 110 17.85 -15.25 21.53
C ASP A 110 16.62 -14.95 20.66
N VAL A 111 15.70 -14.13 21.19
CA VAL A 111 14.50 -13.62 20.48
C VAL A 111 14.91 -12.69 19.34
N VAL A 112 15.80 -11.71 19.57
CA VAL A 112 16.34 -10.82 18.52
C VAL A 112 16.97 -11.65 17.41
N GLY A 113 17.91 -12.54 17.76
CA GLY A 113 18.56 -13.42 16.77
C GLY A 113 17.56 -14.28 15.99
N GLY A 114 16.51 -14.78 16.63
CA GLY A 114 15.47 -15.56 15.99
C GLY A 114 14.59 -14.75 15.03
N LEU A 115 14.25 -13.50 15.39
CA LEU A 115 13.45 -12.61 14.54
C LEU A 115 14.23 -12.15 13.30
N VAL A 116 15.50 -11.75 13.48
CA VAL A 116 16.40 -11.36 12.38
C VAL A 116 16.62 -12.55 11.44
N LEU A 117 16.89 -13.74 11.99
CA LEU A 117 17.08 -14.95 11.18
C LEU A 117 15.81 -15.39 10.46
N ALA A 118 14.63 -15.22 11.07
CA ALA A 118 13.35 -15.44 10.38
C ALA A 118 13.19 -14.51 9.19
N GLU A 119 13.52 -13.23 9.36
CA GLU A 119 13.44 -12.23 8.30
C GLU A 119 14.42 -12.52 7.16
N PHE A 120 15.65 -12.91 7.50
CA PHE A 120 16.63 -13.38 6.52
C PHE A 120 16.08 -14.55 5.71
N GLY A 121 15.55 -15.58 6.38
CA GLY A 121 14.96 -16.74 5.71
C GLY A 121 13.79 -16.38 4.78
N ARG A 122 12.92 -15.43 5.18
CA ARG A 122 11.82 -14.94 4.33
C ARG A 122 12.32 -14.28 3.06
N LEU A 123 13.23 -13.30 3.18
CA LEU A 123 13.75 -12.57 2.03
C LEU A 123 14.59 -13.48 1.13
N PHE A 124 15.46 -14.30 1.72
CA PHE A 124 16.32 -15.21 0.99
C PHE A 124 15.51 -16.30 0.24
N SER A 125 14.42 -16.81 0.83
CA SER A 125 13.59 -17.82 0.16
C SER A 125 12.93 -17.34 -1.14
N ILE A 126 12.73 -16.03 -1.30
CA ILE A 126 12.22 -15.43 -2.54
C ILE A 126 13.37 -15.20 -3.53
N ALA A 127 14.54 -14.80 -3.04
CA ALA A 127 15.70 -14.44 -3.86
C ALA A 127 16.50 -15.65 -4.37
N VAL A 128 16.47 -16.79 -3.67
CA VAL A 128 17.35 -17.94 -3.95
C VAL A 128 17.16 -18.52 -5.35
N VAL A 129 15.92 -18.64 -5.83
CA VAL A 129 15.63 -19.19 -7.16
C VAL A 129 16.16 -18.25 -8.27
N PRO A 130 15.84 -16.93 -8.27
CA PRO A 130 16.46 -15.98 -9.18
C PRO A 130 17.99 -16.01 -9.16
N LEU A 131 18.57 -16.03 -7.96
CA LEU A 131 20.03 -15.99 -7.79
C LEU A 131 20.71 -17.21 -8.41
N LEU A 132 20.20 -18.41 -8.12
CA LEU A 132 20.75 -19.65 -8.67
C LEU A 132 20.54 -19.77 -10.18
N ALA A 133 19.36 -19.37 -10.68
CA ALA A 133 19.08 -19.44 -12.11
C ALA A 133 19.96 -18.47 -12.93
N THR A 134 20.11 -17.24 -12.46
CA THR A 134 20.96 -16.23 -13.11
C THR A 134 22.44 -16.54 -12.97
N SER A 135 22.89 -17.04 -11.81
CA SER A 135 24.30 -17.45 -11.63
C SER A 135 24.67 -18.67 -12.46
N ALA A 136 23.78 -19.67 -12.57
CA ALA A 136 23.97 -20.82 -13.44
C ALA A 136 24.04 -20.41 -14.91
N ALA A 137 23.13 -19.55 -15.37
CA ALA A 137 23.17 -19.02 -16.73
C ALA A 137 24.46 -18.25 -17.02
N TRP A 138 24.94 -17.44 -16.06
CA TRP A 138 26.17 -16.67 -16.17
C TRP A 138 27.40 -17.59 -16.26
N SER A 139 27.42 -18.65 -15.46
CA SER A 139 28.47 -19.67 -15.51
C SER A 139 28.51 -20.44 -16.82
N VAL A 140 27.35 -20.78 -17.38
CA VAL A 140 27.27 -21.45 -18.69
C VAL A 140 27.71 -20.52 -19.81
N ALA A 141 27.29 -19.25 -19.79
CA ALA A 141 27.68 -18.27 -20.80
C ALA A 141 29.21 -18.10 -20.87
N LEU A 142 29.85 -17.90 -19.71
CA LEU A 142 31.28 -17.60 -19.62
C LEU A 142 32.19 -18.84 -19.58
N GLY A 143 31.62 -20.06 -19.59
CA GLY A 143 32.40 -21.31 -19.48
C GLY A 143 33.15 -21.50 -18.16
N THR A 144 32.67 -20.90 -17.06
CA THR A 144 33.32 -20.91 -15.73
C THR A 144 32.33 -21.30 -14.62
N PRO A 145 32.66 -22.24 -13.71
CA PRO A 145 31.76 -22.64 -12.65
C PRO A 145 31.73 -21.66 -11.46
N VAL A 146 32.64 -20.68 -11.41
CA VAL A 146 32.82 -19.80 -10.23
C VAL A 146 31.59 -18.93 -9.92
N PRO A 147 30.92 -18.29 -10.89
CA PRO A 147 29.72 -17.48 -10.64
C PRO A 147 28.59 -18.24 -9.93
N VAL A 148 28.41 -19.54 -10.17
CA VAL A 148 27.40 -20.37 -9.49
C VAL A 148 27.50 -20.28 -7.97
N VAL A 149 28.71 -20.16 -7.44
CA VAL A 149 28.96 -20.07 -5.98
C VAL A 149 29.19 -18.62 -5.55
N ALA A 150 29.98 -17.85 -6.29
CA ALA A 150 30.35 -16.48 -5.93
C ALA A 150 29.12 -15.57 -5.82
N VAL A 151 28.18 -15.65 -6.76
CA VAL A 151 26.99 -14.79 -6.80
C VAL A 151 26.06 -15.08 -5.60
N PRO A 152 25.61 -16.32 -5.32
CA PRO A 152 24.74 -16.58 -4.18
C PRO A 152 25.39 -16.31 -2.82
N VAL A 153 26.68 -16.63 -2.64
CA VAL A 153 27.40 -16.37 -1.39
C VAL A 153 27.51 -14.86 -1.12
N THR A 154 27.90 -14.09 -2.15
CA THR A 154 28.00 -12.64 -2.06
C THR A 154 26.63 -12.01 -1.79
N ALA A 155 25.58 -12.45 -2.48
CA ALA A 155 24.22 -11.98 -2.28
C ALA A 155 23.69 -12.31 -0.86
N ALA A 156 23.98 -13.50 -0.34
CA ALA A 156 23.61 -13.89 1.02
C ALA A 156 24.32 -13.01 2.07
N ALA A 157 25.61 -12.74 1.88
CA ALA A 157 26.40 -11.89 2.77
C ALA A 157 25.93 -10.41 2.75
N LEU A 158 25.65 -9.88 1.55
CA LEU A 158 25.06 -8.56 1.37
C LEU A 158 23.70 -8.48 2.06
N LEU A 159 22.81 -9.46 1.83
CA LEU A 159 21.49 -9.52 2.45
C LEU A 159 21.59 -9.57 3.98
N ALA A 160 22.48 -10.39 4.54
CA ALA A 160 22.65 -10.53 5.97
C ALA A 160 23.09 -9.22 6.64
N THR A 161 24.11 -8.56 6.08
CA THR A 161 24.62 -7.29 6.63
C THR A 161 23.63 -6.14 6.46
N ALA A 162 22.99 -6.02 5.29
CA ALA A 162 21.98 -4.98 5.01
C ALA A 162 20.75 -5.12 5.91
N LEU A 163 20.28 -6.36 6.11
CA LEU A 163 19.13 -6.66 6.96
C LEU A 163 19.44 -6.31 8.42
N LEU A 164 20.59 -6.72 8.96
CA LEU A 164 21.00 -6.37 10.32
C LEU A 164 21.10 -4.86 10.50
N ALA A 165 21.73 -4.14 9.56
CA ALA A 165 21.84 -2.69 9.61
C ALA A 165 20.46 -2.02 9.58
N GLY A 166 19.59 -2.46 8.67
CA GLY A 166 18.21 -1.99 8.58
C GLY A 166 17.40 -2.26 9.85
N HIS A 167 17.58 -3.43 10.48
CA HIS A 167 16.88 -3.76 11.72
C HIS A 167 17.32 -2.84 12.87
N VAL A 168 18.63 -2.63 13.04
CA VAL A 168 19.18 -1.68 14.01
C VAL A 168 18.61 -0.28 13.81
N VAL A 169 18.62 0.22 12.58
CA VAL A 169 18.04 1.53 12.23
C VAL A 169 16.55 1.57 12.56
N GLY A 170 15.80 0.53 12.23
CA GLY A 170 14.37 0.44 12.52
C GLY A 170 14.04 0.43 14.02
N VAL A 171 14.86 -0.25 14.84
CA VAL A 171 14.74 -0.24 16.31
C VAL A 171 15.10 1.14 16.85
N ALA A 172 16.18 1.76 16.37
CA ALA A 172 16.58 3.11 16.77
C ALA A 172 15.48 4.15 16.45
N LEU A 173 14.89 4.08 15.25
CA LEU A 173 13.74 4.90 14.88
C LEU A 173 12.56 4.69 15.82
N LYS A 174 12.24 3.44 16.20
CA LYS A 174 11.17 3.18 17.18
C LYS A 174 11.43 3.83 18.54
N ILE A 175 12.66 3.78 19.02
CA ILE A 175 13.05 4.43 20.28
C ILE A 175 12.85 5.94 20.14
N ALA A 176 13.34 6.55 19.06
CA ALA A 176 13.17 7.98 18.79
C ALA A 176 11.69 8.40 18.69
N PHE A 177 10.87 7.63 17.96
CA PHE A 177 9.43 7.87 17.86
C PHE A 177 8.70 7.73 19.21
N ALA A 178 9.17 6.84 20.09
CA ALA A 178 8.58 6.67 21.41
C ALA A 178 8.94 7.81 22.38
N GLN A 179 10.06 8.50 22.15
CA GLN A 179 10.57 9.55 23.02
C GLN A 179 10.17 10.97 22.57
N SER A 180 9.68 11.16 21.35
CA SER A 180 9.39 12.48 20.79
C SER A 180 7.90 12.85 20.87
N GLU A 181 7.57 13.84 21.71
CA GLU A 181 6.23 14.44 21.76
C GLU A 181 5.86 15.16 20.46
N LEU A 182 6.85 15.75 19.78
CA LEU A 182 6.68 16.45 18.50
C LEU A 182 6.23 15.50 17.40
N LEU A 183 6.88 14.34 17.26
CA LEU A 183 6.48 13.34 16.27
C LEU A 183 5.15 12.69 16.63
N ALA A 184 4.82 12.54 17.91
CA ALA A 184 3.48 12.09 18.33
C ALA A 184 2.40 13.12 17.93
N ARG A 185 2.68 14.42 18.13
CA ARG A 185 1.77 15.53 17.78
C ARG A 185 1.57 15.68 16.27
N TYR A 186 2.65 15.59 15.48
CA TYR A 186 2.62 15.81 14.03
C TYR A 186 2.67 14.52 13.21
N ARG A 187 2.42 13.36 13.82
CA ARG A 187 2.47 12.06 13.15
C ARG A 187 1.75 12.05 11.81
N SER A 188 0.52 12.56 11.77
CA SER A 188 -0.28 12.61 10.54
C SER A 188 0.36 13.50 9.47
N VAL A 189 0.94 14.65 9.86
CA VAL A 189 1.64 15.56 8.94
C VAL A 189 2.89 14.89 8.37
N VAL A 190 3.67 14.21 9.20
CA VAL A 190 4.86 13.46 8.75
C VAL A 190 4.47 12.35 7.77
N PHE A 191 3.39 11.62 8.04
CA PHE A 191 2.90 10.59 7.11
C PHE A 191 2.43 11.19 5.79
N VAL A 192 1.69 12.30 5.81
CA VAL A 192 1.24 12.99 4.60
C VAL A 192 2.43 13.53 3.82
N ALA A 193 3.38 14.20 4.48
CA ALA A 193 4.58 14.72 3.84
C ALA A 193 5.42 13.59 3.22
N ALA A 194 5.65 12.49 3.94
CA ALA A 194 6.36 11.33 3.43
C ALA A 194 5.63 10.69 2.23
N PHE A 195 4.30 10.64 2.28
CA PHE A 195 3.49 10.17 1.15
C PHE A 195 3.61 11.08 -0.07
N LEU A 196 3.53 12.39 0.12
CA LEU A 196 3.70 13.37 -0.97
C LEU A 196 5.10 13.30 -1.58
N VAL A 197 6.14 13.18 -0.77
CA VAL A 197 7.52 12.98 -1.24
C VAL A 197 7.65 11.66 -2.01
N TYR A 198 7.06 10.58 -1.51
CA TYR A 198 7.05 9.29 -2.20
C TYR A 198 6.33 9.36 -3.56
N VAL A 199 5.15 9.98 -3.60
CA VAL A 199 4.41 10.18 -4.85
C VAL A 199 5.22 11.04 -5.82
N ALA A 200 5.75 12.18 -5.36
CA ALA A 200 6.56 13.09 -6.19
C ALA A 200 7.81 12.39 -6.75
N ALA A 201 8.48 11.57 -5.95
CA ALA A 201 9.66 10.81 -6.38
C ALA A 201 9.32 9.74 -7.42
N ILE A 202 8.15 9.10 -7.34
CA ILE A 202 7.71 8.07 -8.30
C ILE A 202 7.13 8.67 -9.58
N THR A 203 6.47 9.81 -9.47
CA THR A 203 5.90 10.51 -10.65
C THR A 203 6.95 11.32 -11.41
N SER A 204 8.20 11.35 -10.95
CA SER A 204 9.32 11.99 -11.64
C SER A 204 10.44 10.98 -11.87
N ASP A 205 11.41 11.33 -12.72
CA ASP A 205 12.64 10.53 -12.86
C ASP A 205 13.60 10.71 -11.66
N ALA A 206 13.23 11.55 -10.67
CA ALA A 206 14.05 11.86 -9.51
C ALA A 206 14.42 10.62 -8.70
N PHE A 207 13.55 9.60 -8.63
CA PHE A 207 13.88 8.36 -7.96
C PHE A 207 15.00 7.60 -8.70
N GLY A 208 14.90 7.47 -10.02
CA GLY A 208 15.94 6.83 -10.85
C GLY A 208 17.27 7.57 -10.76
N ASP A 209 17.22 8.89 -10.91
CA ASP A 209 18.39 9.76 -10.76
C ASP A 209 19.00 9.68 -9.37
N ALA A 210 18.18 9.64 -8.32
CA ALA A 210 18.65 9.49 -6.95
C ALA A 210 19.35 8.14 -6.75
N LEU A 211 18.82 7.04 -7.31
CA LEU A 211 19.49 5.74 -7.25
C LEU A 211 20.82 5.75 -8.00
N LEU A 212 20.90 6.38 -9.17
CA LEU A 212 22.14 6.51 -9.93
C LEU A 212 23.18 7.36 -9.18
N ARG A 213 22.78 8.51 -8.63
CA ARG A 213 23.63 9.39 -7.81
C ARG A 213 24.08 8.73 -6.51
N LEU A 214 23.20 7.97 -5.86
CA LEU A 214 23.54 7.19 -4.68
C LEU A 214 24.53 6.09 -5.05
N GLY A 215 24.30 5.41 -6.17
CA GLY A 215 25.17 4.39 -6.71
C GLY A 215 26.56 4.93 -7.07
N THR A 216 26.67 6.16 -7.59
CA THR A 216 27.97 6.82 -7.84
C THR A 216 28.64 7.28 -6.56
N ALA A 217 27.89 7.90 -5.64
CA ALA A 217 28.43 8.39 -4.37
C ALA A 217 28.97 7.28 -3.47
N LEU A 218 28.39 6.08 -3.56
CA LEU A 218 28.74 4.95 -2.70
C LEU A 218 29.72 3.95 -3.33
N ARG A 219 30.28 4.21 -4.52
CA ARG A 219 31.15 3.24 -5.24
C ARG A 219 32.43 2.84 -4.50
N ASP A 220 32.88 3.68 -3.58
CA ASP A 220 34.10 3.45 -2.79
C ASP A 220 33.80 3.07 -1.33
N ALA A 221 32.51 3.02 -0.96
CA ALA A 221 32.10 2.60 0.36
C ALA A 221 32.23 1.07 0.53
N PRO A 222 32.36 0.54 1.75
CA PRO A 222 32.56 -0.89 1.99
C PRO A 222 31.48 -1.80 1.38
N MET A 223 30.23 -1.35 1.29
CA MET A 223 29.14 -2.12 0.65
C MET A 223 29.27 -2.23 -0.87
N ALA A 224 30.06 -1.37 -1.53
CA ALA A 224 30.37 -1.52 -2.94
C ALA A 224 31.37 -2.65 -3.22
N TYR A 225 32.12 -3.11 -2.20
CA TYR A 225 33.09 -4.20 -2.36
C TYR A 225 32.43 -5.53 -2.69
N PHE A 226 31.15 -5.69 -2.35
CA PHE A 226 30.35 -6.83 -2.82
C PHE A 226 30.23 -6.88 -4.34
N GLY A 227 30.37 -5.74 -5.05
CA GLY A 227 30.36 -5.71 -6.51
C GLY A 227 31.55 -6.44 -7.12
N ASP A 228 32.74 -6.25 -6.55
CA ASP A 228 33.94 -7.01 -6.94
C ASP A 228 33.79 -8.50 -6.60
N ALA A 229 33.26 -8.82 -5.42
CA ALA A 229 33.03 -10.21 -5.00
C ALA A 229 32.02 -10.96 -5.89
N LEU A 230 31.00 -10.26 -6.41
CA LEU A 230 29.98 -10.82 -7.29
C LEU A 230 30.53 -11.19 -8.67
N LEU A 231 31.56 -10.49 -9.14
CA LEU A 231 32.16 -10.67 -10.46
C LEU A 231 33.41 -11.57 -10.44
N VAL A 232 33.77 -12.15 -9.28
CA VAL A 232 34.89 -13.09 -9.20
C VAL A 232 34.68 -14.27 -10.15
N GLY A 233 35.71 -14.55 -10.96
CA GLY A 233 35.68 -15.61 -11.96
C GLY A 233 34.91 -15.27 -13.24
N THR A 234 34.52 -14.00 -13.44
CA THR A 234 33.96 -13.53 -14.71
C THR A 234 35.08 -13.28 -15.73
N THR A 235 35.02 -13.95 -16.88
CA THR A 235 36.03 -13.78 -17.95
C THR A 235 35.93 -12.38 -18.57
N GLY A 236 37.08 -11.73 -18.78
CA GLY A 236 37.13 -10.37 -19.36
C GLY A 236 36.83 -9.23 -18.39
N VAL A 237 36.71 -9.52 -17.09
CA VAL A 237 36.58 -8.52 -16.02
C VAL A 237 37.69 -8.77 -15.00
N ASP A 238 38.30 -7.69 -14.50
CA ASP A 238 39.35 -7.73 -13.48
C ASP A 238 38.86 -7.16 -12.13
N PRO A 239 38.17 -7.97 -11.29
CA PRO A 239 37.80 -7.55 -9.93
C PRO A 239 39.03 -7.32 -9.04
N SER A 240 38.96 -6.33 -8.16
CA SER A 240 40.05 -6.06 -7.21
C SER A 240 40.02 -7.08 -6.06
N LEU A 241 41.04 -7.92 -5.95
CA LEU A 241 41.18 -8.89 -4.84
C LEU A 241 41.17 -8.21 -3.46
N ALA A 242 41.73 -7.00 -3.36
CA ALA A 242 41.70 -6.22 -2.11
C ALA A 242 40.27 -5.84 -1.71
N ARG A 243 39.40 -5.49 -2.68
CA ARG A 243 37.97 -5.22 -2.41
C ARG A 243 37.23 -6.51 -2.09
N VAL A 244 37.51 -7.63 -2.76
CA VAL A 244 36.94 -8.94 -2.40
C VAL A 244 37.28 -9.32 -0.96
N ALA A 245 38.55 -9.21 -0.56
CA ALA A 245 38.98 -9.41 0.82
C ALA A 245 38.32 -8.41 1.78
N GLY A 246 38.18 -7.15 1.36
CA GLY A 246 37.46 -6.11 2.08
C GLY A 246 35.98 -6.44 2.32
N ALA A 247 35.30 -7.07 1.36
CA ALA A 247 33.91 -7.53 1.52
C ALA A 247 33.81 -8.64 2.57
N VAL A 248 34.75 -9.60 2.55
CA VAL A 248 34.82 -10.67 3.57
C VAL A 248 35.10 -10.07 4.95
N ALA A 249 36.06 -9.15 5.06
CA ALA A 249 36.37 -8.45 6.30
C ALA A 249 35.17 -7.64 6.81
N PHE A 250 34.47 -6.93 5.91
CA PHE A 250 33.27 -6.18 6.24
C PHE A 250 32.19 -7.09 6.81
N VAL A 251 31.95 -8.27 6.22
CA VAL A 251 30.99 -9.25 6.75
C VAL A 251 31.41 -9.76 8.13
N GLY A 252 32.69 -10.13 8.27
CA GLY A 252 33.26 -10.64 9.52
C GLY A 252 33.15 -9.67 10.69
N VAL A 253 33.22 -8.36 10.43
CA VAL A 253 33.09 -7.31 11.45
C VAL A 253 31.64 -6.83 11.61
N ALA A 254 30.93 -6.58 10.51
CA ALA A 254 29.60 -5.95 10.53
C ALA A 254 28.55 -6.86 11.16
N ILE A 255 28.55 -8.17 10.89
CA ILE A 255 27.56 -9.10 11.47
C ILE A 255 27.62 -9.09 13.01
N PRO A 256 28.77 -9.39 13.65
CA PRO A 256 28.83 -9.38 15.11
C PRO A 256 28.57 -7.98 15.69
N ALA A 257 29.13 -6.93 15.11
CA ALA A 257 28.94 -5.56 15.62
C ALA A 257 27.46 -5.13 15.56
N LEU A 258 26.80 -5.29 14.42
CA LEU A 258 25.40 -4.92 14.25
C LEU A 258 24.48 -5.78 15.12
N LEU A 259 24.74 -7.08 15.23
CA LEU A 259 23.95 -7.96 16.10
C LEU A 259 24.09 -7.57 17.58
N ALA A 260 25.28 -7.20 18.03
CA ALA A 260 25.49 -6.72 19.41
C ALA A 260 24.75 -5.41 19.68
N VAL A 261 24.82 -4.46 18.73
CA VAL A 261 24.06 -3.19 18.80
C VAL A 261 22.56 -3.47 18.80
N ASP A 262 22.10 -4.40 17.96
CA ASP A 262 20.70 -4.73 17.83
C ASP A 262 20.13 -5.33 19.11
N VAL A 263 20.81 -6.30 19.71
CA VAL A 263 20.42 -6.89 21.00
C VAL A 263 20.30 -5.80 22.06
N ARG A 264 21.25 -4.86 22.12
CA ARG A 264 21.22 -3.76 23.10
C ARG A 264 20.06 -2.80 22.83
N ALA A 265 19.85 -2.41 21.58
CA ALA A 265 18.79 -1.49 21.18
C ALA A 265 17.40 -2.11 21.40
N ALA A 266 17.20 -3.36 21.00
CA ALA A 266 15.94 -4.08 21.16
C ALA A 266 15.61 -4.32 22.64
N THR A 267 16.61 -4.70 23.45
CA THR A 267 16.43 -4.85 24.91
C THR A 267 16.01 -3.51 25.54
N ARG A 268 16.66 -2.40 25.16
CA ARG A 268 16.25 -1.06 25.62
C ARG A 268 14.82 -0.74 25.19
N LEU A 269 14.43 -1.07 23.96
CA LEU A 269 13.08 -0.80 23.45
C LEU A 269 11.98 -1.64 24.15
N TRP A 270 12.29 -2.87 24.54
CA TRP A 270 11.33 -3.80 25.14
C TRP A 270 11.19 -3.64 26.65
N TYR A 271 12.29 -3.34 27.36
CA TYR A 271 12.27 -3.23 28.82
C TYR A 271 12.28 -1.79 29.35
N ALA A 272 12.44 -0.77 28.51
CA ALA A 272 12.29 0.61 28.98
C ALA A 272 10.81 0.93 29.25
N ASP A 273 10.57 1.51 30.43
CA ASP A 273 9.26 2.03 30.79
C ASP A 273 8.92 3.21 29.87
N ARG A 274 7.89 3.05 29.04
CA ARG A 274 7.56 4.06 28.03
C ARG A 274 6.80 5.17 28.73
N VAL A 275 7.28 6.40 28.60
CA VAL A 275 6.43 7.58 28.77
C VAL A 275 5.30 7.43 27.75
N ARG A 276 4.14 6.95 28.22
CA ARG A 276 2.92 7.01 27.45
C ARG A 276 2.62 8.51 27.40
N PRO A 277 2.77 9.22 26.26
CA PRO A 277 2.14 10.53 26.18
C PRO A 277 0.70 10.25 26.51
N GLU A 278 0.16 10.91 27.54
CA GLU A 278 -1.18 10.66 28.06
C GLU A 278 -2.13 10.47 26.86
N SER A 279 -2.39 9.23 26.49
CA SER A 279 -3.63 8.90 25.82
C SER A 279 -4.62 9.42 26.82
N ARG A 280 -5.45 10.37 26.37
CA ARG A 280 -6.45 11.12 27.13
C ARG A 280 -7.58 10.19 27.66
N GLU A 281 -7.20 8.99 28.04
CA GLU A 281 -7.92 7.72 28.20
C GLU A 281 -7.63 7.13 29.60
N SER A 282 -6.96 7.86 30.50
CA SER A 282 -6.76 7.43 31.90
C SER A 282 -6.99 8.52 32.96
N ARG A 283 -7.59 9.66 32.59
CA ARG A 283 -8.20 10.60 33.55
C ARG A 283 -9.71 10.65 33.35
N THR A 284 -10.38 9.53 33.59
CA THR A 284 -11.83 9.46 33.83
C THR A 284 -12.06 8.76 35.17
N GLY A 285 -11.63 9.43 36.23
CA GLY A 285 -12.07 9.21 37.61
C GLY A 285 -12.37 10.53 38.34
N GLY A 286 -12.38 11.65 37.62
CA GLY A 286 -12.71 12.96 38.16
C GLY A 286 -13.89 13.54 37.41
N SER A 287 -15.05 13.56 38.08
CA SER A 287 -16.23 14.30 37.67
C SER A 287 -15.83 15.74 37.30
N ARG A 288 -15.79 16.03 36.00
CA ARG A 288 -15.79 17.39 35.47
C ARG A 288 -16.77 17.41 34.31
N THR A 289 -17.99 17.78 34.64
CA THR A 289 -19.06 18.21 33.73
C THR A 289 -18.57 19.40 32.89
N ASN A 290 -17.81 19.14 31.82
CA ASN A 290 -17.47 20.17 30.85
C ASN A 290 -18.51 20.15 29.73
N ARG A 291 -19.67 20.71 30.06
CA ARG A 291 -20.70 21.14 29.11
C ARG A 291 -20.16 22.44 28.49
N GLY A 292 -19.80 22.44 27.20
CA GLY A 292 -19.49 23.70 26.51
C GLY A 292 -18.53 23.63 25.31
N THR A 293 -19.01 24.16 24.19
CA THR A 293 -18.34 25.07 23.24
C THR A 293 -17.49 24.56 22.07
N THR A 294 -17.00 23.31 21.99
CA THR A 294 -16.27 22.85 20.76
C THR A 294 -17.06 21.87 19.88
N GLY A 295 -18.08 21.20 20.40
CA GLY A 295 -18.94 20.30 19.63
C GLY A 295 -20.05 21.00 18.86
N GLU A 296 -20.54 22.13 19.37
CA GLU A 296 -21.66 22.89 18.81
C GLU A 296 -21.28 23.68 17.55
N SER A 297 -20.02 24.11 17.41
CA SER A 297 -19.58 24.89 16.23
C SER A 297 -19.62 24.07 14.92
N SER A 298 -19.17 22.81 14.94
CA SER A 298 -19.24 21.91 13.78
C SER A 298 -20.67 21.52 13.38
N LEU A 299 -21.60 21.59 14.33
CA LEU A 299 -23.02 21.37 14.10
C LEU A 299 -23.73 22.64 13.65
N GLY A 300 -23.22 23.83 13.98
CA GLY A 300 -23.82 25.13 13.68
C GLY A 300 -24.01 25.36 12.18
N VAL A 301 -23.01 25.00 11.36
CA VAL A 301 -23.08 25.09 9.88
C VAL A 301 -24.21 24.23 9.30
N LEU A 302 -24.54 23.11 9.96
CA LEU A 302 -25.60 22.20 9.53
C LEU A 302 -26.98 22.54 10.13
N ALA A 303 -27.06 23.54 11.00
CA ALA A 303 -28.28 23.83 11.76
C ALA A 303 -29.46 24.27 10.91
N GLY A 304 -29.20 24.96 9.80
CA GLY A 304 -30.23 25.39 8.87
C GLY A 304 -30.54 24.38 7.75
N VAL A 305 -29.73 23.34 7.55
CA VAL A 305 -29.78 22.49 6.35
C VAL A 305 -30.28 21.07 6.64
N ALA A 306 -30.12 20.59 7.88
CA ALA A 306 -30.42 19.20 8.23
C ALA A 306 -31.17 19.07 9.55
N HIS A 307 -32.05 18.05 9.62
CA HIS A 307 -32.76 17.70 10.85
C HIS A 307 -31.77 17.32 11.98
N ARG A 308 -32.17 17.53 13.24
CA ARG A 308 -31.32 17.28 14.41
C ARG A 308 -30.69 15.89 14.40
N GLN A 309 -31.48 14.85 14.11
CA GLN A 309 -30.98 13.46 14.05
C GLN A 309 -29.94 13.27 12.95
N THR A 310 -30.17 13.80 11.75
CA THR A 310 -29.22 13.74 10.64
C THR A 310 -27.89 14.39 11.02
N ARG A 311 -27.93 15.56 11.66
CA ARG A 311 -26.74 16.25 12.16
C ARG A 311 -25.98 15.43 13.19
N THR A 312 -26.69 14.78 14.11
CA THR A 312 -26.09 13.90 15.13
C THR A 312 -25.40 12.70 14.48
N VAL A 313 -26.03 12.03 13.51
CA VAL A 313 -25.42 10.93 12.75
C VAL A 313 -24.16 11.42 12.03
N THR A 314 -24.24 12.54 11.30
CA THR A 314 -23.09 13.13 10.60
C THR A 314 -21.92 13.43 11.56
N ALA A 315 -22.19 14.06 12.70
CA ALA A 315 -21.17 14.38 13.69
C ALA A 315 -20.55 13.12 14.31
N ASN A 316 -21.33 12.06 14.53
CA ASN A 316 -20.83 10.78 15.00
C ASN A 316 -19.89 10.12 13.98
N VAL A 317 -20.26 10.11 12.69
CA VAL A 317 -19.40 9.61 11.62
C VAL A 317 -18.08 10.37 11.58
N TRP A 318 -18.10 11.71 11.63
CA TRP A 318 -16.87 12.51 11.66
C TRP A 318 -15.99 12.25 12.89
N ARG A 319 -16.58 12.16 14.08
CA ARG A 319 -15.85 11.84 15.32
C ARG A 319 -15.19 10.46 15.23
N ARG A 320 -15.89 9.46 14.67
CA ARG A 320 -15.33 8.12 14.44
C ARG A 320 -14.19 8.16 13.42
N THR A 321 -14.34 8.85 12.29
CA THR A 321 -13.26 9.02 11.30
C THR A 321 -12.03 9.65 11.95
N LYS A 322 -12.22 10.73 12.73
CA LYS A 322 -11.13 11.45 13.39
C LYS A 322 -10.39 10.57 14.41
N ARG A 323 -11.10 9.69 15.11
CA ARG A 323 -10.52 8.75 16.09
C ARG A 323 -9.82 7.56 15.43
N SER A 324 -10.29 7.12 14.26
CA SER A 324 -9.71 5.99 13.52
C SER A 324 -9.49 6.31 12.04
N PRO A 325 -8.55 7.21 11.70
CA PRO A 325 -8.33 7.62 10.31
C PRO A 325 -7.77 6.49 9.44
N LEU A 326 -7.15 5.47 10.06
CA LEU A 326 -6.64 4.29 9.35
C LEU A 326 -7.71 3.53 8.58
N ARG A 327 -8.98 3.71 8.93
CA ARG A 327 -10.10 3.16 8.15
C ARG A 327 -10.09 3.67 6.72
N LEU A 328 -9.58 4.87 6.43
CA LEU A 328 -9.56 5.44 5.08
C LEU A 328 -8.35 5.02 4.25
N VAL A 329 -7.38 4.28 4.81
CA VAL A 329 -6.15 3.92 4.08
C VAL A 329 -6.45 3.05 2.86
N TYR A 330 -7.52 2.24 2.88
CA TYR A 330 -7.89 1.45 1.70
C TYR A 330 -8.26 2.31 0.49
N VAL A 331 -8.75 3.54 0.73
CA VAL A 331 -9.08 4.50 -0.34
C VAL A 331 -7.83 4.96 -1.08
N ALA A 332 -6.66 4.94 -0.41
CA ALA A 332 -5.42 5.38 -1.02
C ALA A 332 -4.87 4.40 -2.07
N TYR A 333 -5.24 3.10 -2.06
CA TYR A 333 -4.65 2.14 -3.00
C TYR A 333 -4.94 2.50 -4.47
N PRO A 334 -6.16 2.87 -4.88
CA PRO A 334 -6.40 3.26 -6.26
C PRO A 334 -5.75 4.58 -6.70
N LEU A 335 -5.10 5.36 -5.80
CA LEU A 335 -4.26 6.49 -6.21
C LEU A 335 -3.13 6.07 -7.15
N PHE A 336 -2.71 4.80 -7.12
CA PHE A 336 -1.71 4.28 -8.06
C PHE A 336 -2.16 4.40 -9.52
N PHE A 337 -3.47 4.44 -9.81
CA PHE A 337 -3.95 4.71 -11.18
C PHE A 337 -3.74 6.16 -11.63
N LEU A 338 -3.53 7.10 -10.70
CA LEU A 338 -3.20 8.50 -11.03
C LEU A 338 -1.72 8.69 -11.36
N VAL A 339 -0.85 7.70 -11.12
CA VAL A 339 0.60 7.84 -11.33
C VAL A 339 0.92 8.18 -12.79
N THR A 340 0.29 7.51 -13.76
CA THR A 340 0.55 7.75 -15.18
C THR A 340 0.15 9.17 -15.63
N PRO A 341 -1.08 9.67 -15.42
CA PRO A 341 -1.43 11.03 -15.82
C PRO A 341 -0.66 12.10 -15.03
N LEU A 342 -0.32 11.85 -13.75
CA LEU A 342 0.52 12.76 -12.96
C LEU A 342 1.96 12.82 -13.51
N ARG A 343 2.55 11.66 -13.82
CA ARG A 343 3.88 11.57 -14.44
C ARG A 343 3.91 12.30 -15.78
N SER A 344 2.93 12.06 -16.64
CA SER A 344 2.80 12.78 -17.91
C SER A 344 2.72 14.30 -17.69
N THR A 345 2.01 14.77 -16.66
CA THR A 345 1.93 16.21 -16.35
C THR A 345 3.30 16.81 -16.03
N VAL A 346 4.12 16.07 -15.28
CA VAL A 346 5.48 16.50 -14.91
C VAL A 346 6.40 16.49 -16.12
N GLU A 347 6.35 15.43 -16.93
CA GLU A 347 7.19 15.26 -18.12
C GLU A 347 6.89 16.28 -19.22
N THR A 348 5.61 16.58 -19.47
CA THR A 348 5.20 17.50 -20.53
C THR A 348 5.01 18.93 -20.06
N GLY A 349 5.18 19.20 -18.75
CA GLY A 349 4.90 20.51 -18.14
C GLY A 349 3.46 21.00 -18.32
N SER A 350 2.53 20.13 -18.70
CA SER A 350 1.16 20.48 -19.11
C SER A 350 0.17 19.42 -18.63
N VAL A 351 -1.02 19.85 -18.19
CA VAL A 351 -2.02 18.91 -17.65
C VAL A 351 -2.68 18.14 -18.79
N PRO A 352 -2.59 16.80 -18.84
CA PRO A 352 -3.19 16.01 -19.91
C PRO A 352 -4.73 16.00 -19.78
N ARG A 353 -5.43 15.85 -20.91
CA ARG A 353 -6.91 15.78 -20.96
C ARG A 353 -7.50 14.65 -20.10
N SER A 354 -6.71 13.64 -19.79
CA SER A 354 -7.12 12.48 -19.00
C SER A 354 -7.15 12.75 -17.49
N LEU A 355 -6.30 13.64 -16.96
CA LEU A 355 -6.17 13.86 -15.51
C LEU A 355 -7.49 14.31 -14.85
N PRO A 356 -8.25 15.28 -15.39
CA PRO A 356 -9.53 15.71 -14.82
C PRO A 356 -10.55 14.56 -14.76
N VAL A 357 -10.56 13.70 -15.79
CA VAL A 357 -11.46 12.54 -15.87
C VAL A 357 -11.11 11.51 -14.80
N PHE A 358 -9.82 11.20 -14.66
CA PHE A 358 -9.35 10.29 -13.63
C PHE A 358 -9.60 10.81 -12.21
N LEU A 359 -9.47 12.12 -11.97
CA LEU A 359 -9.79 12.73 -10.68
C LEU A 359 -11.28 12.70 -10.37
N ALA A 360 -12.16 12.94 -11.35
CA ALA A 360 -13.59 12.81 -11.19
C ALA A 360 -14.00 11.36 -10.86
N PHE A 361 -13.42 10.39 -11.58
CA PHE A 361 -13.64 8.95 -11.37
C PHE A 361 -13.14 8.49 -10.00
N TYR A 362 -11.85 8.69 -9.71
CA TYR A 362 -11.25 8.28 -8.45
C TYR A 362 -11.88 9.02 -7.27
N GLY A 363 -12.15 10.31 -7.41
CA GLY A 363 -12.82 11.13 -6.42
C GLY A 363 -14.19 10.58 -6.05
N THR A 364 -15.05 10.32 -7.04
CA THR A 364 -16.36 9.70 -6.81
C THR A 364 -16.21 8.35 -6.10
N TRP A 365 -15.33 7.50 -6.62
CA TRP A 365 -15.09 6.18 -6.06
C TRP A 365 -14.66 6.29 -4.59
N ALA A 366 -13.69 7.17 -4.28
CA ALA A 366 -13.12 7.39 -2.96
C ALA A 366 -14.14 7.89 -1.94
N VAL A 367 -14.96 8.87 -2.33
CA VAL A 367 -15.99 9.43 -1.46
C VAL A 367 -17.05 8.38 -1.13
N GLY A 368 -17.56 7.66 -2.12
CA GLY A 368 -18.55 6.60 -1.83
C GLY A 368 -17.94 5.41 -1.08
N ALA A 369 -16.70 5.01 -1.38
CA ALA A 369 -16.03 3.93 -0.65
C ALA A 369 -15.92 4.25 0.85
N SER A 370 -15.73 5.53 1.22
CA SER A 370 -15.71 5.98 2.62
C SER A 370 -17.02 5.75 3.40
N ALA A 371 -18.13 5.56 2.68
CA ALA A 371 -19.48 5.33 3.22
C ALA A 371 -19.94 3.87 3.11
N LEU A 372 -19.06 2.94 2.70
CA LEU A 372 -19.43 1.59 2.25
C LEU A 372 -19.78 0.59 3.38
N ASN A 373 -19.79 0.99 4.64
CA ASN A 373 -20.07 0.07 5.76
C ASN A 373 -20.87 0.75 6.90
N PRO A 374 -22.03 1.37 6.61
CA PRO A 374 -22.72 2.21 7.57
C PRO A 374 -23.17 1.45 8.83
N LEU A 375 -23.67 0.21 8.68
CA LEU A 375 -24.10 -0.62 9.81
C LEU A 375 -22.90 -1.19 10.58
N GLY A 376 -21.88 -1.67 9.86
CA GLY A 376 -20.69 -2.22 10.48
C GLY A 376 -19.89 -1.20 11.27
N ASP A 377 -19.89 0.05 10.82
CA ASP A 377 -19.22 1.18 11.47
C ASP A 377 -19.88 1.62 12.78
N GLU A 378 -21.11 1.18 13.07
CA GLU A 378 -21.73 1.33 14.38
C GLU A 378 -21.09 0.41 15.44
N GLY A 379 -20.59 -0.76 15.03
CA GLY A 379 -19.90 -1.70 15.90
C GLY A 379 -20.73 -2.04 17.15
N ALA A 380 -20.12 -1.91 18.33
CA ALA A 380 -20.79 -2.18 19.61
C ALA A 380 -21.97 -1.23 19.92
N MET A 381 -22.08 -0.09 19.23
CA MET A 381 -23.19 0.84 19.41
C MET A 381 -24.40 0.52 18.54
N LEU A 382 -24.29 -0.46 17.63
CA LEU A 382 -25.38 -0.83 16.73
C LEU A 382 -26.71 -1.13 17.44
N PRO A 383 -26.77 -1.91 18.54
CA PRO A 383 -28.02 -2.14 19.25
C PRO A 383 -28.67 -0.83 19.72
N VAL A 384 -27.86 0.08 20.27
CA VAL A 384 -28.33 1.39 20.73
C VAL A 384 -28.85 2.22 19.55
N THR A 385 -28.13 2.23 18.43
CA THR A 385 -28.51 2.98 17.22
C THR A 385 -29.82 2.45 16.61
N LEU A 386 -30.06 1.13 16.64
CA LEU A 386 -31.29 0.52 16.14
C LEU A 386 -32.49 0.74 17.08
N THR A 387 -32.27 0.80 18.39
CA THR A 387 -33.33 1.09 19.37
C THR A 387 -33.57 2.59 19.59
N ALA A 388 -32.69 3.44 19.07
CA ALA A 388 -32.85 4.88 19.17
C ALA A 388 -34.02 5.34 18.29
N THR A 389 -34.56 6.52 18.58
CA THR A 389 -35.64 7.15 17.80
C THR A 389 -35.17 7.72 16.46
N VAL A 390 -34.11 7.17 15.85
CA VAL A 390 -33.54 7.66 14.59
C VAL A 390 -34.17 6.90 13.42
N ASP A 391 -34.89 7.60 12.56
CA ASP A 391 -35.48 7.01 11.35
C ASP A 391 -34.40 6.60 10.34
N GLY A 392 -34.69 5.59 9.52
CA GLY A 392 -33.77 5.12 8.47
C GLY A 392 -33.41 6.22 7.48
N ASP A 393 -34.38 7.08 7.11
CA ASP A 393 -34.13 8.27 6.27
C ASP A 393 -33.06 9.19 6.88
N ARG A 394 -33.16 9.46 8.18
CA ARG A 394 -32.23 10.35 8.89
C ARG A 394 -30.85 9.73 9.03
N PHE A 395 -30.79 8.42 9.24
CA PHE A 395 -29.56 7.64 9.29
C PHE A 395 -28.81 7.69 7.94
N VAL A 396 -29.50 7.42 6.82
CA VAL A 396 -28.90 7.41 5.48
C VAL A 396 -28.47 8.82 5.08
N ARG A 397 -29.32 9.85 5.25
CA ARG A 397 -28.93 11.25 4.96
C ARG A 397 -27.72 11.69 5.77
N GLY A 398 -27.63 11.25 7.03
CA GLY A 398 -26.51 11.59 7.91
C GLY A 398 -25.18 11.07 7.37
N HIS A 399 -25.18 9.85 6.83
CA HIS A 399 -24.01 9.24 6.19
C HIS A 399 -23.67 9.88 4.84
N VAL A 400 -24.68 10.15 4.00
CA VAL A 400 -24.47 10.85 2.72
C VAL A 400 -23.83 12.20 2.99
N LEU A 401 -24.39 13.02 3.89
CA LEU A 401 -23.84 14.32 4.24
C LEU A 401 -22.43 14.20 4.84
N ALA A 402 -22.17 13.21 5.70
CA ALA A 402 -20.86 13.04 6.31
C ALA A 402 -19.75 12.82 5.27
N ALA A 403 -20.04 12.06 4.21
CA ALA A 403 -19.10 11.81 3.13
C ALA A 403 -19.04 12.98 2.14
N THR A 404 -20.18 13.49 1.68
CA THR A 404 -20.23 14.48 0.60
C THR A 404 -19.79 15.87 1.04
N LEU A 405 -20.07 16.32 2.28
CA LEU A 405 -19.66 17.65 2.75
C LEU A 405 -18.15 17.87 2.70
N VAL A 406 -17.36 16.80 2.86
CA VAL A 406 -15.90 16.85 2.77
C VAL A 406 -15.43 16.45 1.38
N GLY A 407 -15.96 15.33 0.87
CA GLY A 407 -15.51 14.72 -0.37
C GLY A 407 -15.89 15.52 -1.61
N LEU A 408 -17.14 15.95 -1.73
CA LEU A 408 -17.66 16.56 -2.95
C LEU A 408 -16.95 17.88 -3.32
N PRO A 409 -16.74 18.84 -2.40
CA PRO A 409 -15.98 20.05 -2.72
C PRO A 409 -14.56 19.75 -3.22
N LEU A 410 -13.89 18.75 -2.63
CA LEU A 410 -12.54 18.35 -3.04
C LEU A 410 -12.54 17.75 -4.45
N VAL A 411 -13.49 16.85 -4.75
CA VAL A 411 -13.58 16.21 -6.07
C VAL A 411 -13.91 17.24 -7.15
N VAL A 412 -14.91 18.11 -6.91
CA VAL A 412 -15.33 19.13 -7.86
C VAL A 412 -14.21 20.15 -8.08
N ALA A 413 -13.57 20.64 -7.01
CA ALA A 413 -12.48 21.60 -7.13
C ALA A 413 -11.26 21.00 -7.85
N ALA A 414 -10.86 19.76 -7.53
CA ALA A 414 -9.74 19.10 -8.20
C ALA A 414 -10.04 18.86 -9.68
N THR A 415 -11.25 18.41 -10.01
CA THR A 415 -11.71 18.18 -11.39
C THR A 415 -11.78 19.48 -12.18
N ALA A 416 -12.34 20.54 -11.60
CA ALA A 416 -12.46 21.85 -12.21
C ALA A 416 -11.08 22.49 -12.45
N LEU A 417 -10.20 22.47 -11.43
CA LEU A 417 -8.87 23.06 -11.50
C LEU A 417 -8.02 22.35 -12.56
N THR A 418 -7.96 21.02 -12.53
CA THR A 418 -7.20 20.28 -13.54
C THR A 418 -7.83 20.40 -14.91
N GLY A 419 -9.15 20.47 -15.00
CA GLY A 419 -9.88 20.71 -16.25
C GLY A 419 -9.53 22.05 -16.88
N TYR A 420 -9.51 23.11 -16.07
CA TYR A 420 -9.10 24.46 -16.46
C TYR A 420 -7.63 24.52 -16.93
N LEU A 421 -6.74 23.80 -16.26
CA LEU A 421 -5.32 23.73 -16.62
C LEU A 421 -5.02 22.80 -17.81
N SER A 422 -6.00 21.99 -18.24
CA SER A 422 -5.86 21.04 -19.35
C SER A 422 -6.27 21.68 -20.68
N PRO A 423 -5.92 21.09 -21.84
CA PRO A 423 -6.34 21.59 -23.16
C PRO A 423 -7.79 21.21 -23.49
N LEU A 424 -8.69 21.22 -22.49
CA LEU A 424 -10.12 21.00 -22.64
C LEU A 424 -10.83 22.34 -22.90
N ALA A 425 -11.79 22.33 -23.83
CA ALA A 425 -12.65 23.48 -24.05
C ALA A 425 -13.43 23.85 -22.76
N PRO A 426 -13.72 25.14 -22.50
CA PRO A 426 -14.40 25.59 -21.29
C PRO A 426 -15.68 24.83 -20.96
N ALA A 427 -16.54 24.63 -21.96
CA ALA A 427 -17.78 23.88 -21.80
C ALA A 427 -17.55 22.44 -21.33
N ARG A 428 -16.48 21.77 -21.77
CA ARG A 428 -16.19 20.37 -21.44
C ARG A 428 -15.73 20.21 -20.00
N TRP A 429 -14.82 21.06 -19.53
CA TRP A 429 -14.35 20.92 -18.14
C TRP A 429 -15.40 21.39 -17.13
N LEU A 430 -16.23 22.40 -17.47
CA LEU A 430 -17.38 22.79 -16.65
C LEU A 430 -18.42 21.67 -16.56
N ALA A 431 -18.75 21.04 -17.70
CA ALA A 431 -19.64 19.88 -17.73
C ALA A 431 -19.07 18.72 -16.92
N LEU A 432 -17.77 18.46 -17.01
CA LEU A 432 -17.11 17.42 -16.21
C LEU A 432 -17.14 17.73 -14.72
N ALA A 433 -16.90 18.99 -14.31
CA ALA A 433 -17.00 19.41 -12.92
C ALA A 433 -18.43 19.24 -12.38
N ALA A 434 -19.44 19.66 -13.14
CA ALA A 434 -20.85 19.47 -12.77
C ALA A 434 -21.23 17.98 -12.70
N ALA A 435 -20.82 17.19 -13.69
CA ALA A 435 -21.05 15.74 -13.70
C ALA A 435 -20.36 15.07 -12.50
N SER A 436 -19.14 15.47 -12.16
CA SER A 436 -18.42 14.93 -11.00
C SER A 436 -19.17 15.18 -9.69
N ALA A 437 -19.85 16.33 -9.55
CA ALA A 437 -20.67 16.63 -8.38
C ALA A 437 -21.85 15.65 -8.27
N VAL A 438 -22.63 15.52 -9.34
CA VAL A 438 -23.81 14.63 -9.40
C VAL A 438 -23.41 13.18 -9.15
N VAL A 439 -22.38 12.72 -9.84
CA VAL A 439 -21.91 11.34 -9.80
C VAL A 439 -21.25 11.00 -8.46
N THR A 440 -20.58 11.96 -7.79
CA THR A 440 -20.07 11.77 -6.43
C THR A 440 -21.20 11.53 -5.42
N VAL A 441 -22.29 12.29 -5.50
CA VAL A 441 -23.46 12.08 -4.64
C VAL A 441 -24.11 10.73 -4.96
N ALA A 442 -24.36 10.44 -6.25
CA ALA A 442 -24.94 9.19 -6.70
C ALA A 442 -24.12 7.97 -6.23
N GLY A 443 -22.80 8.01 -6.43
CA GLY A 443 -21.86 6.98 -5.98
C GLY A 443 -21.89 6.78 -4.46
N THR A 444 -21.99 7.87 -3.68
CA THR A 444 -22.10 7.79 -2.21
C THR A 444 -23.38 7.08 -1.77
N VAL A 445 -24.51 7.37 -2.42
CA VAL A 445 -25.80 6.72 -2.11
C VAL A 445 -25.79 5.25 -2.52
N VAL A 446 -25.25 4.93 -3.70
CA VAL A 446 -25.07 3.55 -4.17
C VAL A 446 -24.16 2.77 -3.23
N ALA A 447 -23.07 3.37 -2.75
CA ALA A 447 -22.18 2.77 -1.77
C ALA A 447 -22.89 2.40 -0.47
N LEU A 448 -23.78 3.25 0.03
CA LEU A 448 -24.59 2.96 1.23
C LEU A 448 -25.56 1.80 0.99
N GLY A 449 -26.21 1.75 -0.17
CA GLY A 449 -27.07 0.62 -0.56
C GLY A 449 -26.27 -0.69 -0.58
N VAL A 450 -25.14 -0.72 -1.28
CA VAL A 450 -24.27 -1.90 -1.36
C VAL A 450 -23.73 -2.30 0.04
N GLY A 451 -23.32 -1.31 0.82
CA GLY A 451 -22.76 -1.51 2.17
C GLY A 451 -23.76 -2.02 3.19
N THR A 452 -25.03 -1.63 3.08
CA THR A 452 -26.11 -2.16 3.92
C THR A 452 -26.56 -3.57 3.52
N THR A 453 -26.35 -3.97 2.26
CA THR A 453 -26.57 -5.37 1.80
C THR A 453 -25.52 -6.32 2.34
N PHE A 454 -24.25 -5.89 2.37
CA PHE A 454 -23.12 -6.72 2.80
C PHE A 454 -22.38 -6.07 3.99
N PRO A 455 -23.07 -5.86 5.12
CA PRO A 455 -22.45 -5.21 6.27
C PRO A 455 -21.39 -6.13 6.85
N ARG A 456 -20.30 -5.53 7.31
CA ARG A 456 -19.24 -6.27 8.00
C ARG A 456 -19.08 -5.74 9.40
N PHE A 457 -19.32 -6.60 10.39
CA PHE A 457 -19.19 -6.28 11.82
C PHE A 457 -17.85 -6.73 12.41
N SER A 458 -17.21 -7.71 11.77
CA SER A 458 -15.93 -8.25 12.21
C SER A 458 -14.82 -7.21 12.04
N GLU A 459 -14.14 -6.86 13.12
CA GLU A 459 -12.95 -6.03 12.99
C GLU A 459 -11.84 -6.81 12.27
N VAL A 460 -11.22 -6.16 11.28
CA VAL A 460 -10.04 -6.70 10.63
C VAL A 460 -8.82 -6.11 11.30
N LYS A 461 -7.84 -6.98 11.57
CA LYS A 461 -6.50 -6.53 11.94
C LYS A 461 -5.85 -5.86 10.72
N VAL A 462 -6.02 -4.54 10.58
CA VAL A 462 -5.31 -3.73 9.58
C VAL A 462 -3.82 -3.67 9.95
N THR A 463 -3.53 -3.59 11.26
CA THR A 463 -2.18 -3.78 11.82
C THR A 463 -2.27 -4.66 13.07
N ARG A 464 -1.16 -5.27 13.53
CA ARG A 464 -1.18 -6.19 14.70
C ARG A 464 -1.79 -5.58 15.99
N SER A 465 -1.79 -4.25 16.14
CA SER A 465 -2.33 -3.55 17.33
C SER A 465 -3.53 -2.65 17.05
N ARG A 466 -4.04 -2.59 15.81
CA ARG A 466 -5.24 -1.79 15.49
C ARG A 466 -6.17 -2.62 14.65
N ARG A 467 -7.32 -2.88 15.25
CA ARG A 467 -8.45 -3.52 14.61
C ARG A 467 -9.37 -2.41 14.15
N VAL A 468 -9.83 -2.52 12.90
CA VAL A 468 -10.75 -1.56 12.31
C VAL A 468 -11.77 -2.37 11.55
N VAL A 469 -13.03 -2.01 11.69
CA VAL A 469 -14.08 -2.52 10.83
C VAL A 469 -13.88 -1.87 9.46
N VAL A 470 -13.40 -2.65 8.49
CA VAL A 470 -13.29 -2.23 7.09
C VAL A 470 -14.49 -2.78 6.32
N PRO A 471 -14.89 -2.17 5.19
CA PRO A 471 -15.97 -2.71 4.39
C PRO A 471 -15.78 -4.18 4.01
N SER A 472 -16.89 -4.87 3.72
CA SER A 472 -16.82 -6.21 3.16
C SER A 472 -16.04 -6.19 1.84
N LYS A 473 -15.25 -7.24 1.58
CA LYS A 473 -14.60 -7.41 0.27
C LYS A 473 -15.63 -7.48 -0.85
N THR A 474 -16.79 -8.08 -0.59
CA THR A 474 -17.90 -8.18 -1.55
C THR A 474 -18.52 -6.81 -1.82
N ALA A 475 -18.81 -6.03 -0.76
CA ALA A 475 -19.29 -4.66 -0.90
C ALA A 475 -18.30 -3.81 -1.70
N PHE A 476 -17.02 -3.90 -1.37
CA PHE A 476 -15.94 -3.18 -2.04
C PHE A 476 -15.82 -3.55 -3.51
N ALA A 477 -15.82 -4.85 -3.84
CA ALA A 477 -15.75 -5.33 -5.21
C ALA A 477 -16.99 -4.89 -6.01
N LEU A 478 -18.19 -5.12 -5.48
CA LEU A 478 -19.45 -4.78 -6.16
C LEU A 478 -19.55 -3.28 -6.42
N TYR A 479 -19.29 -2.45 -5.41
CA TYR A 479 -19.30 -1.00 -5.58
C TYR A 479 -18.26 -0.53 -6.61
N SER A 480 -17.05 -1.10 -6.57
CA SER A 480 -16.02 -0.76 -7.54
C SER A 480 -16.44 -1.11 -8.97
N VAL A 481 -17.03 -2.29 -9.18
CA VAL A 481 -17.58 -2.71 -10.49
C VAL A 481 -18.68 -1.76 -10.94
N VAL A 482 -19.63 -1.43 -10.06
CA VAL A 482 -20.75 -0.52 -10.41
C VAL A 482 -20.25 0.87 -10.81
N VAL A 483 -19.28 1.43 -10.08
CA VAL A 483 -18.70 2.73 -10.43
C VAL A 483 -17.90 2.66 -11.74
N VAL A 484 -17.11 1.60 -11.94
CA VAL A 484 -16.36 1.39 -13.20
C VAL A 484 -17.31 1.24 -14.38
N LEU A 485 -18.40 0.47 -14.25
CA LEU A 485 -19.40 0.32 -15.29
C LEU A 485 -20.14 1.62 -15.57
N GLY A 486 -20.51 2.38 -14.53
CA GLY A 486 -21.18 3.67 -14.68
C GLY A 486 -20.31 4.70 -15.40
N PHE A 487 -19.06 4.89 -14.95
CA PHE A 487 -18.11 5.81 -15.59
C PHE A 487 -17.65 5.32 -16.97
N GLY A 488 -17.38 4.02 -17.11
CA GLY A 488 -17.02 3.41 -18.39
C GLY A 488 -18.14 3.52 -19.40
N GLY A 489 -19.39 3.31 -18.97
CA GLY A 489 -20.58 3.53 -19.79
C GLY A 489 -20.72 4.99 -20.24
N ALA A 490 -20.46 5.95 -19.34
CA ALA A 490 -20.48 7.37 -19.68
C ALA A 490 -19.37 7.71 -20.69
N ALA A 491 -18.17 7.14 -20.53
CA ALA A 491 -17.07 7.31 -21.47
C ALA A 491 -17.42 6.72 -22.85
N LEU A 492 -17.96 5.49 -22.89
CA LEU A 492 -18.44 4.84 -24.12
C LEU A 492 -19.47 5.71 -24.84
N PHE A 493 -20.39 6.36 -24.11
CA PHE A 493 -21.40 7.20 -24.73
C PHE A 493 -20.85 8.53 -25.27
N ALA A 494 -19.94 9.16 -24.52
CA ALA A 494 -19.52 10.54 -24.73
C ALA A 494 -18.20 10.71 -25.51
N VAL A 495 -17.35 9.69 -25.56
CA VAL A 495 -16.02 9.79 -26.19
C VAL A 495 -16.00 9.03 -27.51
N GLU A 496 -15.81 9.78 -28.60
CA GLU A 496 -15.65 9.24 -29.95
C GLU A 496 -14.46 8.26 -30.01
N GLY A 497 -14.58 7.18 -30.77
CA GLY A 497 -13.54 6.15 -30.90
C GLY A 497 -13.52 5.11 -29.78
N THR A 498 -14.12 5.39 -28.61
CA THR A 498 -14.15 4.41 -27.50
C THR A 498 -15.08 3.22 -27.74
N PRO A 499 -16.29 3.37 -28.33
CA PRO A 499 -17.14 2.23 -28.66
C PRO A 499 -16.50 1.28 -29.67
N GLU A 500 -15.74 1.80 -30.64
CA GLU A 500 -15.06 1.03 -31.66
C GLU A 500 -13.96 0.15 -31.06
N VAL A 501 -13.14 0.73 -30.17
CA VAL A 501 -12.08 0.00 -29.45
C VAL A 501 -12.68 -1.11 -28.58
N VAL A 502 -13.76 -0.80 -27.83
CA VAL A 502 -14.40 -1.79 -26.96
C VAL A 502 -15.14 -2.86 -27.76
N ALA A 503 -15.81 -2.50 -28.85
CA ALA A 503 -16.41 -3.46 -29.78
C ALA A 503 -15.36 -4.43 -30.35
N GLY A 504 -14.22 -3.90 -30.80
CA GLY A 504 -13.10 -4.70 -31.29
C GLY A 504 -12.52 -5.62 -30.23
N LEU A 505 -12.36 -5.14 -28.99
CA LEU A 505 -11.90 -5.96 -27.87
C LEU A 505 -12.90 -7.09 -27.53
N VAL A 506 -14.20 -6.78 -27.52
CA VAL A 506 -15.25 -7.79 -27.27
C VAL A 506 -15.24 -8.84 -28.38
N ALA A 507 -15.13 -8.42 -29.64
CA ALA A 507 -15.04 -9.33 -30.78
C ALA A 507 -13.79 -10.24 -30.69
N PHE A 508 -12.64 -9.68 -30.35
CA PHE A 508 -11.40 -10.43 -30.15
C PHE A 508 -11.52 -11.46 -29.02
N LEU A 509 -12.08 -11.08 -27.87
CA LEU A 509 -12.27 -12.00 -26.75
C LEU A 509 -13.30 -13.08 -27.05
N ALA A 510 -14.35 -12.75 -27.81
CA ALA A 510 -15.35 -13.71 -28.23
C ALA A 510 -14.78 -14.74 -29.20
N ASP A 511 -13.96 -14.30 -30.17
CA ASP A 511 -13.25 -15.18 -31.10
C ASP A 511 -12.31 -16.14 -30.35
N LEU A 512 -11.52 -15.62 -29.39
CA LEU A 512 -10.66 -16.45 -28.53
C LEU A 512 -11.46 -17.49 -27.72
N ALA A 513 -12.71 -17.18 -27.37
CA ALA A 513 -13.62 -18.06 -26.65
C ALA A 513 -14.47 -18.96 -27.57
N GLY A 514 -14.33 -18.86 -28.90
CA GLY A 514 -15.14 -19.61 -29.87
C GLY A 514 -16.61 -19.16 -29.94
N VAL A 515 -16.92 -17.92 -29.53
CA VAL A 515 -18.26 -17.35 -29.51
C VAL A 515 -18.43 -16.37 -30.67
N PRO A 516 -19.45 -16.52 -31.54
CA PRO A 516 -19.69 -15.62 -32.67
C PRO A 516 -20.36 -14.31 -32.22
N LEU A 517 -19.61 -13.47 -31.50
CA LEU A 517 -20.10 -12.18 -30.98
C LEU A 517 -19.23 -11.04 -31.51
N ALA A 518 -19.78 -10.21 -32.40
CA ALA A 518 -19.14 -9.01 -32.91
C ALA A 518 -20.12 -7.83 -32.80
N PRO A 519 -20.19 -7.15 -31.64
CA PRO A 519 -21.16 -6.10 -31.43
C PRO A 519 -20.81 -4.87 -32.27
N ALA A 520 -21.82 -4.24 -32.89
CA ALA A 520 -21.62 -2.97 -33.56
C ALA A 520 -21.25 -1.87 -32.55
N ALA A 521 -20.36 -0.95 -32.94
CA ALA A 521 -19.93 0.18 -32.11
C ALA A 521 -21.12 1.02 -31.61
N GLY A 522 -22.15 1.22 -32.46
CA GLY A 522 -23.39 1.90 -32.07
C GLY A 522 -24.14 1.19 -30.93
N THR A 523 -24.18 -0.15 -30.95
CA THR A 523 -24.79 -0.95 -29.87
C THR A 523 -24.00 -0.81 -28.57
N VAL A 524 -22.66 -0.87 -28.65
CA VAL A 524 -21.78 -0.67 -27.48
C VAL A 524 -21.96 0.73 -26.89
N ARG A 525 -22.07 1.75 -27.74
CA ARG A 525 -22.32 3.14 -27.33
C ARG A 525 -23.65 3.29 -26.58
N LEU A 526 -24.74 2.74 -27.13
CA LEU A 526 -26.07 2.79 -26.51
C LEU A 526 -26.11 1.99 -25.21
N ALA A 527 -25.51 0.79 -25.18
CA ALA A 527 -25.41 -0.02 -23.97
C ALA A 527 -24.61 0.71 -22.89
N GLY A 528 -23.48 1.33 -23.24
CA GLY A 528 -22.70 2.17 -22.32
C GLY A 528 -23.51 3.33 -21.77
N GLY A 529 -24.21 4.06 -22.63
CA GLY A 529 -25.10 5.15 -22.21
C GLY A 529 -26.22 4.69 -21.27
N ALA A 530 -26.85 3.55 -21.57
CA ALA A 530 -27.87 2.95 -20.72
C ALA A 530 -27.31 2.58 -19.33
N VAL A 531 -26.12 1.98 -19.27
CA VAL A 531 -25.44 1.66 -18.00
C VAL A 531 -25.11 2.93 -17.21
N ALA A 532 -24.66 3.99 -17.88
CA ALA A 532 -24.39 5.28 -17.24
C ALA A 532 -25.66 5.90 -16.64
N VAL A 533 -26.77 5.87 -17.38
CA VAL A 533 -28.08 6.36 -16.90
C VAL A 533 -28.58 5.51 -15.73
N LEU A 534 -28.47 4.18 -15.83
CA LEU A 534 -28.83 3.27 -14.73
C LEU A 534 -28.04 3.62 -13.46
N PHE A 535 -26.73 3.85 -13.57
CA PHE A 535 -25.89 4.21 -12.44
C PHE A 535 -26.18 5.61 -11.87
N GLY A 536 -26.37 6.62 -12.73
CA GLY A 536 -26.54 8.01 -12.30
C GLY A 536 -27.95 8.37 -11.84
N VAL A 537 -28.97 7.71 -12.40
CA VAL A 537 -30.39 8.11 -12.23
C VAL A 537 -31.20 7.05 -11.49
N VAL A 538 -31.03 5.77 -11.84
CA VAL A 538 -31.90 4.69 -11.32
C VAL A 538 -31.34 4.08 -10.03
N ALA A 539 -30.05 3.78 -9.99
CA ALA A 539 -29.39 3.14 -8.86
C ALA A 539 -29.43 3.97 -7.57
N PRO A 540 -29.24 5.31 -7.57
CA PRO A 540 -29.25 6.09 -6.33
C PRO A 540 -30.59 6.08 -5.58
N PRO A 541 -31.77 6.36 -6.18
CA PRO A 541 -33.03 6.30 -5.45
C PRO A 541 -33.38 4.87 -5.00
N ALA A 542 -33.04 3.85 -5.80
CA ALA A 542 -33.23 2.45 -5.42
C ALA A 542 -32.35 2.07 -4.21
N ALA A 543 -31.06 2.38 -4.27
CA ALA A 543 -30.09 2.15 -3.19
C ALA A 543 -30.46 2.91 -1.92
N TYR A 544 -30.94 4.15 -2.05
CA TYR A 544 -31.41 4.96 -0.92
C TYR A 544 -32.59 4.28 -0.22
N ARG A 545 -33.65 3.96 -0.96
CA ARG A 545 -34.85 3.31 -0.40
C ARG A 545 -34.51 1.96 0.23
N TYR A 546 -33.64 1.20 -0.43
CA TYR A 546 -33.16 -0.07 0.10
C TYR A 546 -32.41 0.10 1.42
N ALA A 547 -31.46 1.04 1.49
CA ALA A 547 -30.67 1.29 2.70
C ALA A 547 -31.55 1.74 3.89
N VAL A 548 -32.54 2.61 3.63
CA VAL A 548 -33.52 3.07 4.64
C VAL A 548 -34.30 1.87 5.20
N ARG A 549 -34.94 1.09 4.31
CA ARG A 549 -35.73 -0.09 4.73
C ARG A 549 -34.86 -1.12 5.45
N ARG A 550 -33.63 -1.32 4.97
CA ARG A 550 -32.70 -2.29 5.54
C ARG A 550 -32.28 -1.89 6.95
N PHE A 551 -32.10 -0.60 7.23
CA PHE A 551 -31.84 -0.10 8.58
C PHE A 551 -33.04 -0.32 9.50
N GLU A 552 -34.25 0.03 9.05
CA GLU A 552 -35.49 -0.07 9.84
C GLU A 552 -35.88 -1.51 10.18
N THR A 553 -35.55 -2.46 9.30
CA THR A 553 -35.86 -3.89 9.46
C THR A 553 -34.67 -4.70 9.97
N PHE A 554 -33.56 -4.06 10.33
CA PHE A 554 -32.36 -4.77 10.74
C PHE A 554 -32.55 -5.43 12.11
N THR A 555 -32.25 -6.72 12.19
CA THR A 555 -32.32 -7.52 13.43
C THR A 555 -30.95 -8.12 13.73
N LEU A 556 -30.59 -8.20 15.02
CA LEU A 556 -29.27 -8.62 15.51
C LEU A 556 -29.17 -10.12 15.73
#